data_AF-A0A7J7C0Z6-F1
#
_entry.id   AF-A0A7J7C0Z6-F1
#
_cell.length_a   1.000
_cell.length_b   1.000
_cell.length_c   1.000
_cell.angle_alpha   90.00
_cell.angle_beta   90.00
_cell.angle_gamma   90.00
#
_symmetry.space_group_name_H-M   'P 1'
#
loop_
_entity.id
_entity.type
_entity.pdbx_description
1 polymer ?
#
loop_
_entity_poly.entity_id
_entity_poly.type
_entity_poly.pdbx_seq_one_letter_code
_entity_poly.pdbx_strand_id
1 'polypeptide(L)'
;MEGRAMMLLALALALALIACSNTSLADAKYYSKTRPYTPMKNKITNLHFYYHDTLSGPNPSSVLVAKPKNTTKPKIAPFGSLYAIDDPLTVGPDPASKSFRF
;
A
#
# COMPACT_ATOMS: atom_id res chain seq x y z
N MET A 1 -75.16 -23.53 26.84
CA MET A 1 -73.95 -24.26 26.38
C MET A 1 -73.10 -23.43 25.40
N GLU A 2 -73.65 -22.37 24.81
CA GLU A 2 -73.00 -21.64 23.71
C GLU A 2 -71.82 -20.77 24.17
N GLY A 3 -71.90 -20.12 25.33
CA GLY A 3 -70.80 -19.26 25.83
C GLY A 3 -69.50 -20.00 26.15
N ARG A 4 -69.58 -21.24 26.66
CA ARG A 4 -68.39 -22.07 26.95
C ARG A 4 -67.71 -22.54 25.66
N ALA A 5 -68.47 -22.93 24.64
CA ALA A 5 -67.93 -23.34 23.36
C ALA A 5 -67.26 -22.17 22.61
N MET A 6 -67.88 -20.99 22.63
CA MET A 6 -67.31 -19.78 22.03
C MET A 6 -66.01 -19.35 22.72
N MET A 7 -65.94 -19.44 24.05
CA MET A 7 -64.73 -19.12 24.81
C MET A 7 -63.58 -20.10 24.52
N LEU A 8 -63.87 -21.40 24.37
CA LEU A 8 -62.87 -22.40 24.01
C LEU A 8 -62.35 -22.22 22.58
N LEU A 9 -63.22 -21.85 21.63
CA LEU A 9 -62.82 -21.58 20.25
C LEU A 9 -61.93 -20.34 20.15
N ALA A 10 -62.30 -19.25 20.85
CA ALA A 10 -61.49 -18.03 20.91
C ALA A 10 -60.11 -18.29 21.53
N LEU A 11 -60.05 -19.11 22.58
CA LEU A 11 -58.80 -19.51 23.23
C LEU A 11 -57.91 -20.35 22.30
N ALA A 12 -58.50 -21.31 21.57
CA ALA A 12 -57.78 -22.12 20.59
C ALA A 12 -57.21 -21.28 19.44
N LEU A 13 -57.99 -20.31 18.95
CA LEU A 13 -57.55 -19.39 17.90
C LEU A 13 -56.39 -18.50 18.38
N ALA A 14 -56.50 -17.97 19.60
CA ALA A 14 -55.45 -17.16 20.22
C ALA A 14 -54.14 -17.96 20.39
N LEU A 15 -54.23 -19.21 20.85
CA LEU A 15 -53.07 -20.10 20.97
C LEU A 15 -52.42 -20.43 19.62
N ALA A 16 -53.21 -20.65 18.56
CA ALA A 16 -52.70 -20.90 17.21
C ALA A 16 -51.95 -19.69 16.62
N LEU A 17 -52.47 -18.47 16.85
CA LEU A 17 -51.80 -17.23 16.45
C LEU A 17 -50.48 -17.02 17.20
N ILE A 18 -50.46 -17.28 18.51
CA ILE A 18 -49.23 -17.21 19.32
C ILE A 18 -48.19 -18.21 18.78
N ALA A 19 -48.60 -19.44 18.44
CA ALA A 19 -47.71 -20.47 17.91
C ALA A 19 -47.12 -20.11 16.52
N CYS A 20 -47.85 -19.37 15.68
CA CYS A 20 -47.36 -18.95 14.36
C CYS A 20 -46.31 -17.83 14.41
N SER A 21 -46.15 -17.14 15.55
CA SER A 21 -45.21 -16.02 15.72
C SER A 21 -43.73 -16.42 15.68
N ASN A 22 -43.42 -17.71 15.81
CA ASN A 22 -42.03 -18.18 15.86
C ASN A 22 -41.67 -18.99 14.60
N THR A 23 -41.83 -18.37 13.43
CA THR A 23 -41.11 -18.82 12.23
C THR A 23 -40.09 -17.75 11.86
N SER A 24 -39.02 -17.68 12.66
CA SER A 24 -37.85 -16.89 12.28
C SER A 24 -37.23 -17.51 11.03
N LEU A 25 -37.55 -16.94 9.88
CA LEU A 25 -36.90 -17.26 8.63
C LEU A 25 -35.46 -16.71 8.66
N ALA A 26 -34.55 -17.51 8.10
CA ALA A 26 -33.16 -17.18 7.74
C ALA A 26 -32.08 -17.36 8.82
N ASP A 27 -31.72 -18.62 9.08
CA ASP A 27 -30.31 -18.95 9.35
C ASP A 27 -29.54 -18.87 8.02
N ALA A 28 -29.31 -17.64 7.54
CA ALA A 28 -28.47 -17.39 6.38
C ALA A 28 -27.00 -17.66 6.77
N LYS A 29 -26.62 -18.94 6.77
CA LYS A 29 -25.22 -19.34 6.98
C LYS A 29 -24.38 -18.87 5.81
N TYR A 30 -23.79 -17.69 5.93
CA TYR A 30 -22.73 -17.22 5.04
C TYR A 30 -21.52 -18.17 5.16
N TYR A 31 -21.40 -19.12 4.24
CA TYR A 31 -20.20 -19.95 4.10
C TYR A 31 -19.07 -19.12 3.48
N SER A 32 -18.37 -18.35 4.30
CA SER A 32 -17.04 -17.85 3.94
C SER A 32 -16.01 -18.49 4.88
N LYS A 33 -15.10 -19.28 4.32
CA LYS A 33 -13.92 -19.77 5.05
C LYS A 33 -12.93 -18.62 5.12
N THR A 34 -12.96 -17.82 6.19
CA THR A 34 -11.91 -16.82 6.45
C THR A 34 -10.61 -17.57 6.70
N ARG A 35 -9.62 -17.40 5.82
CA ARG A 35 -8.26 -17.84 6.11
C ARG A 35 -7.60 -16.80 7.02
N PRO A 36 -6.95 -17.21 8.11
CA PRO A 36 -6.23 -16.27 8.96
C PRO A 36 -5.14 -15.58 8.14
N TYR A 37 -5.11 -14.25 8.18
CA TYR A 37 -4.03 -13.47 7.60
C TYR A 37 -2.73 -13.85 8.32
N THR A 38 -1.75 -14.36 7.57
CA THR A 38 -0.40 -14.57 8.06
C THR A 38 0.46 -13.44 7.52
N PRO A 39 0.87 -12.47 8.35
CA PRO A 39 1.73 -11.39 7.89
C PRO A 39 3.02 -11.95 7.32
N MET A 40 3.46 -11.47 6.16
CA MET A 40 4.81 -11.78 5.70
C MET A 40 5.81 -11.16 6.68
N LYS A 41 6.90 -11.87 6.97
CA LYS A 41 8.00 -11.28 7.73
C LYS A 41 8.56 -10.09 6.96
N ASN A 42 8.72 -8.96 7.65
CA ASN A 42 9.41 -7.79 7.10
C ASN A 42 10.83 -8.20 6.70
N LYS A 43 11.18 -8.00 5.43
CA LYS A 43 12.56 -8.12 4.95
C LYS A 43 13.18 -6.73 4.95
N ILE A 44 14.24 -6.54 5.72
CA ILE A 44 14.98 -5.28 5.81
C ILE A 44 16.33 -5.49 5.10
N THR A 45 16.66 -4.59 4.18
CA THR A 45 17.97 -4.56 3.50
C THR A 45 18.63 -3.23 3.78
N ASN A 46 19.77 -3.25 4.47
CA ASN A 46 20.57 -2.05 4.73
C ASN A 46 21.61 -1.90 3.63
N LEU A 47 21.49 -0.87 2.81
CA LEU A 47 22.42 -0.57 1.73
C LEU A 47 23.38 0.53 2.18
N HIS A 48 24.68 0.31 1.97
CA HIS A 48 25.72 1.30 2.17
C HIS A 48 26.64 1.30 0.96
N PHE A 49 26.68 2.42 0.26
CA PHE A 49 27.48 2.63 -0.94
C PHE A 49 27.82 4.11 -1.07
N TYR A 50 28.76 4.40 -1.96
CA TYR A 50 29.22 5.74 -2.30
C TYR A 50 28.82 6.06 -3.74
N TYR A 51 28.43 7.31 -3.97
CA TYR A 51 27.98 7.84 -5.26
C TYR A 51 28.95 8.94 -5.70
N HIS A 52 29.44 8.87 -6.93
CA HIS A 52 30.52 9.73 -7.44
C HIS A 52 30.05 10.59 -8.62
N ASP A 53 29.54 11.78 -8.32
CA ASP A 53 29.14 12.75 -9.35
C ASP A 53 30.37 13.49 -9.91
N THR A 54 30.63 13.31 -11.21
CA THR A 54 31.75 13.93 -11.91
C THR A 54 31.25 14.91 -12.96
N LEU A 55 31.16 16.19 -12.59
CA LEU A 55 30.64 17.28 -13.43
C LEU A 55 31.63 17.82 -14.47
N SER A 56 32.91 17.45 -14.37
CA SER A 56 33.98 18.01 -15.22
C SER A 56 35.18 17.06 -15.35
N GLY A 57 36.08 17.34 -16.28
CA GLY A 57 37.24 16.49 -16.58
C GLY A 57 37.10 15.76 -17.91
N PRO A 58 38.02 14.85 -18.25
CA PRO A 58 38.04 14.18 -19.55
C PRO A 58 36.88 13.20 -19.75
N ASN A 59 36.36 12.61 -18.66
CA ASN A 59 35.25 11.65 -18.67
C ASN A 59 34.22 12.05 -17.60
N PRO A 60 33.39 13.08 -17.85
CA PRO A 60 32.32 13.42 -16.92
C PRO A 60 31.25 12.33 -16.91
N SER A 61 30.72 12.01 -15.73
CA SER A 61 29.60 11.09 -15.54
C SER A 61 28.25 11.81 -15.43
N SER A 62 28.28 13.14 -15.34
CA SER A 62 27.10 14.00 -15.28
C SER A 62 27.21 15.16 -16.28
N VAL A 63 26.18 15.35 -17.08
CA VAL A 63 26.15 16.30 -18.19
C VAL A 63 24.98 17.27 -18.09
N LEU A 64 25.26 18.56 -18.31
CA LEU A 64 24.23 19.61 -18.29
C LEU A 64 23.35 19.52 -19.53
N VAL A 65 22.05 19.29 -19.35
CA VAL A 65 21.05 19.20 -20.42
C VAL A 65 20.37 20.55 -20.66
N ALA A 66 20.04 21.28 -19.60
CA ALA A 66 19.38 22.58 -19.71
C ALA A 66 19.68 23.48 -18.51
N LYS A 67 19.66 24.80 -18.70
CA LYS A 67 19.73 25.80 -17.62
C LYS A 67 18.98 27.09 -17.98
N PRO A 68 18.55 27.91 -17.00
CA PRO A 68 17.92 29.19 -17.27
C PRO A 68 18.86 30.17 -17.98
N LYS A 69 18.33 30.94 -18.93
CA LYS A 69 19.11 31.90 -19.75
C LYS A 69 19.80 33.00 -18.93
N ASN A 70 19.17 33.46 -17.84
CA ASN A 70 19.65 34.59 -17.03
C ASN A 70 20.66 34.18 -15.94
N THR A 71 21.32 33.03 -16.07
CA THR A 71 22.33 32.57 -15.12
C THR A 71 23.58 33.43 -15.22
N THR A 72 23.65 34.46 -14.36
CA THR A 72 24.51 35.65 -14.55
C THR A 72 25.95 35.51 -14.02
N LYS A 73 26.38 34.33 -13.58
CA LYS A 73 27.76 34.08 -13.11
C LYS A 73 28.15 32.64 -13.41
N PRO A 74 29.46 32.35 -13.64
CA PRO A 74 29.94 30.97 -13.65
C PRO A 74 29.77 30.40 -12.23
N LYS A 75 28.65 29.69 -12.03
CA LYS A 75 28.37 28.89 -10.84
C LYS A 75 28.21 27.45 -11.28
N ILE A 76 28.74 26.53 -10.49
CA ILE A 76 28.46 25.11 -10.64
C ILE A 76 26.98 24.90 -10.25
N ALA A 77 26.20 24.28 -11.15
CA ALA A 77 24.78 23.96 -10.98
C ALA A 77 23.88 25.09 -10.42
N PRO A 78 23.68 26.22 -11.14
CA PRO A 78 22.73 27.25 -10.70
C PRO A 78 21.29 26.71 -10.63
N PHE A 79 20.44 27.37 -9.84
CA PHE A 79 19.03 26.99 -9.70
C PHE A 79 18.34 26.82 -11.08
N GLY A 80 17.60 25.73 -11.23
CA GLY A 80 16.93 25.37 -12.49
C GLY A 80 17.82 24.67 -13.52
N SER A 81 19.07 24.30 -13.17
CA SER A 81 19.90 23.46 -14.03
C SER A 81 19.42 22.02 -13.99
N LEU A 82 19.37 21.39 -15.17
CA LEU A 82 19.01 20.00 -15.36
C LEU A 82 20.24 19.23 -15.82
N TYR A 83 20.59 18.16 -15.10
CA TYR A 83 21.68 17.26 -15.43
C TYR A 83 21.14 15.87 -15.73
N ALA A 84 21.75 15.19 -16.72
CA ALA A 84 21.62 13.76 -16.90
C ALA A 84 22.85 13.08 -16.29
N ILE A 85 22.64 12.01 -15.53
CA ILE A 85 23.69 11.33 -14.75
C ILE A 85 23.82 9.86 -15.14
N ASP A 86 25.05 9.38 -15.20
CA ASP A 86 25.45 7.97 -15.30
C ASP A 86 26.63 7.74 -14.34
N ASP A 87 26.37 7.90 -13.05
CA ASP A 87 27.40 7.92 -12.01
C ASP A 87 27.66 6.53 -11.42
N PRO A 88 28.93 6.17 -11.18
CA PRO A 88 29.25 4.89 -10.57
C PRO A 88 28.87 4.85 -9.10
N LEU A 89 28.36 3.69 -8.67
CA LEU A 89 28.19 3.34 -7.26
C LEU A 89 29.31 2.39 -6.82
N THR A 90 29.91 2.63 -5.66
CA THR A 90 31.00 1.79 -5.14
C THR A 90 30.81 1.42 -3.67
N VAL A 91 31.49 0.37 -3.24
CA VAL A 91 31.45 -0.11 -1.84
C VAL A 91 32.29 0.77 -0.91
N GLY A 92 33.33 1.44 -1.42
CA GLY A 92 34.19 2.36 -0.66
C GLY A 92 34.19 3.78 -1.22
N PRO A 93 34.70 4.77 -0.47
CA PRO A 93 34.74 6.16 -0.90
C PRO A 93 35.74 6.43 -2.03
N ASP A 94 36.67 5.51 -2.29
CA ASP A 94 37.57 5.59 -3.43
C ASP A 94 36.80 5.25 -4.73
N PRO A 95 36.79 6.12 -5.75
CA PRO A 95 36.15 5.83 -7.05
C PRO A 95 36.70 4.58 -7.74
N ALA A 96 37.95 4.19 -7.46
CA ALA A 96 38.55 2.97 -7.99
C ALA A 96 38.18 1.71 -7.19
N SER A 97 37.42 1.84 -6.10
CA SER A 97 36.96 0.70 -5.30
C SER A 97 35.91 -0.14 -6.04
N LYS A 98 35.62 -1.32 -5.49
CA LYS A 98 34.68 -2.28 -6.09
C LYS A 98 33.33 -1.62 -6.38
N SER A 99 32.84 -1.79 -7.60
CA SER A 99 31.49 -1.35 -7.99
C SER A 99 30.42 -2.02 -7.14
N PHE A 100 29.49 -1.23 -6.65
CA PHE A 100 28.26 -1.69 -6.02
C PHE A 100 27.25 -2.02 -7.13
N ARG A 101 26.71 -3.25 -7.12
CA ARG A 101 25.76 -3.75 -8.12
C ARG A 101 24.61 -4.47 -7.42
N PHE A 102 23.42 -4.36 -7.99
CA PHE A 102 22.21 -5.05 -7.55
C PHE A 102 22.07 -6.42 -8.20
#